data_AF-A0A6M0A2L6-F1
#
_entry.id   AF-A0A6M0A2L6-F1
#
_cell.length_a   1.000
_cell.length_b   1.000
_cell.length_c   1.000
_cell.angle_alpha   90.00
_cell.angle_beta   90.00
_cell.angle_gamma   90.00
#
_symmetry.space_group_name_H-M   'P 1'
#
loop_
_entity.id
_entity.type
_entity.pdbx_description
1 polymer ?
#
loop_
_entity_poly.entity_id
_entity_poly.type
_entity_poly.pdbx_seq_one_letter_code
_entity_poly.pdbx_strand_id
1 'polypeptide(L)' 'MAKITTDELPESLQTLFIEVERTKTPLTIIHQGKPLAIIYPATTETKRSPCGVMKGTGEILGDIVAPVDEPWKVLE' A
#
# COMPACT_ATOMS: atom_id res chain seq x y z
N MET A 1 2.49 21.19 -0.77
CA MET A 1 3.79 20.48 -0.70
C MET A 1 4.74 21.16 -1.68
N ALA A 2 5.94 21.54 -1.23
CA ALA A 2 6.96 22.07 -2.12
C ALA A 2 7.39 20.97 -3.10
N LYS A 3 7.49 21.31 -4.39
CA LYS A 3 8.02 20.42 -5.43
C LYS A 3 9.42 20.93 -5.75
N ILE A 4 10.43 20.10 -5.55
CA ILE A 4 11.80 20.36 -5.95
C ILE A 4 12.10 19.52 -7.18
N THR A 5 12.84 20.08 -8.13
CA THR A 5 13.23 19.36 -9.35
C THR A 5 14.56 18.65 -9.12
N THR A 6 14.75 17.50 -9.75
CA THR A 6 15.96 16.69 -9.63
C THR A 6 17.23 17.45 -10.03
N ASP A 7 17.11 18.43 -10.93
CA ASP A 7 18.20 19.24 -11.47
C ASP A 7 18.87 20.15 -10.43
N GLU A 8 18.18 20.47 -9.33
CA GLU A 8 18.69 21.33 -8.25
C GLU A 8 19.49 20.53 -7.21
N LEU A 9 19.56 19.20 -7.35
CA LEU A 9 20.15 18.29 -6.38
C LEU A 9 21.53 17.78 -6.82
N PRO A 10 22.46 17.52 -5.89
CA PRO A 10 23.74 16.91 -6.20
C PRO A 10 23.56 15.56 -6.92
N GLU A 11 24.42 15.26 -7.89
CA GLU A 11 24.35 14.05 -8.71
C GLU A 11 24.28 12.75 -7.88
N SER A 12 25.04 12.69 -6.78
CA SER A 12 25.02 11.56 -5.85
C SER A 12 23.64 11.31 -5.23
N LEU A 13 22.89 12.37 -4.95
CA LEU A 13 21.53 12.27 -4.41
C LEU A 13 20.54 11.84 -5.50
N GLN A 14 20.74 12.30 -6.74
CA GLN A 14 19.93 11.88 -7.87
C GLN A 14 20.05 10.38 -8.11
N THR A 15 21.28 9.84 -8.07
CA THR A 15 21.52 8.39 -8.22
C THR A 15 20.80 7.59 -7.12
N LEU A 16 20.82 8.06 -5.87
CA LEU A 16 20.11 7.40 -4.78
C LEU A 16 18.59 7.38 -5.01
N PHE A 17 18.00 8.48 -5.49
CA PHE A 17 16.57 8.52 -5.79
C PHE A 17 16.18 7.62 -6.95
N ILE A 18 17.00 7.58 -8.01
CA ILE A 18 16.80 6.67 -9.14
C ILE A 18 16.86 5.22 -8.66
N GLU A 19 17.80 4.89 -7.77
CA GLU A 19 17.95 3.53 -7.25
C GLU A 19 16.76 3.12 -6.34
N VAL A 20 16.27 4.03 -5.49
CA VAL A 20 15.07 3.79 -4.67
C VAL A 20 13.84 3.61 -5.55
N GLU A 21 13.71 4.40 -6.62
CA GLU A 21 12.64 4.24 -7.60
C GLU A 21 12.71 2.88 -8.31
N ARG A 22 13.90 2.48 -8.75
CA ARG A 22 14.16 1.22 -9.46
C ARG A 22 13.93 -0.02 -8.60
N THR A 23 14.43 0.00 -7.37
CA THR A 23 14.35 -1.14 -6.44
C THR A 23 13.04 -1.20 -5.68
N LYS A 24 12.26 -0.12 -5.67
CA LYS A 24 11.05 0.05 -4.85
C LYS A 24 11.29 -0.23 -3.36
N THR A 25 12.54 -0.15 -2.92
CA THR A 25 12.94 -0.45 -1.54
C THR A 25 13.18 0.86 -0.80
N PRO A 26 12.51 1.11 0.34
CA PRO A 26 12.72 2.32 1.12
C PRO A 26 14.14 2.41 1.68
N LEU A 27 14.68 3.62 1.74
CA LEU A 27 16.05 3.87 2.20
C LEU A 27 16.03 4.81 3.42
N THR A 28 16.68 4.38 4.51
CA THR A 28 16.80 5.18 5.74
C THR A 28 18.15 5.89 5.74
N ILE A 29 18.13 7.23 5.71
CA ILE A 29 19.31 8.06 5.85
C ILE A 29 19.63 8.21 7.33
N ILE A 30 20.82 7.78 7.74
CA ILE A 30 21.32 7.90 9.11
C ILE A 30 22.41 8.96 9.12
N HIS A 31 22.30 9.94 10.01
CA HIS A 31 23.32 10.95 10.25
C HIS A 31 23.72 10.94 11.73
N GLN A 32 25.02 10.81 12.01
CA GLN A 32 25.56 10.75 13.38
C GLN A 32 24.89 9.67 14.26
N GLY A 33 24.62 8.49 13.67
CA GLY A 33 23.99 7.37 14.37
C GLY A 33 22.49 7.54 14.64
N LYS A 34 21.87 8.62 14.17
CA LYS A 34 20.42 8.85 14.29
C LYS A 34 19.75 8.86 12.92
N PRO A 35 18.54 8.27 12.79
CA PRO A 35 17.78 8.35 11.55
C PRO A 35 17.39 9.82 11.30
N LEU A 36 17.74 10.32 10.12
CA LEU A 36 17.50 11.70 9.71
C LEU A 36 16.28 11.81 8.79
N ALA A 37 16.18 10.91 7.83
CA ALA A 37 15.10 10.90 6.84
C ALA A 37 14.88 9.48 6.31
N ILE A 38 13.68 9.22 5.81
CA ILE A 38 13.36 7.98 5.08
C ILE A 38 12.86 8.39 3.71
N ILE A 39 13.46 7.83 2.67
CA ILE A 39 13.05 8.02 1.29
C ILE A 39 12.21 6.82 0.88
N TYR A 40 10.95 7.07 0.53
CA TYR A 40 10.07 6.08 -0.05
C TYR A 40 9.98 6.28 -1.56
N PRO A 41 9.93 5.20 -2.35
CA PRO A 41 9.66 5.32 -3.77
C PRO A 41 8.29 5.97 -3.96
N ALA A 42 8.20 6.89 -4.93
CA ALA A 42 6.91 7.40 -5.36
C ALA A 42 6.07 6.21 -5.86
N THR A 43 5.02 5.90 -5.10
CA THR A 43 3.98 5.00 -5.55
C THR A 43 2.96 5.87 -6.25
N THR A 44 2.63 5.58 -7.51
CA THR A 44 1.43 6.15 -8.10
C THR A 44 0.28 5.74 -7.19
N GLU A 45 -0.36 6.72 -6.53
CA GLU A 45 -1.53 6.45 -5.71
C GLU A 45 -2.63 5.89 -6.60
N THR A 46 -2.57 4.58 -6.84
CA THR A 46 -3.75 3.84 -7.24
C THR A 46 -4.56 3.85 -5.96
N LYS A 47 -5.59 4.72 -5.92
CA LYS A 47 -6.52 4.85 -4.81
C LYS A 47 -7.09 3.46 -4.51
N ARG A 48 -6.42 2.69 -3.64
CA ARG A 48 -6.86 1.34 -3.30
C ARG A 48 -8.18 1.53 -2.58
N SER A 49 -9.23 0.94 -3.14
CA SER A 49 -10.51 0.91 -2.45
C SER A 49 -10.27 0.22 -1.10
N PRO A 50 -10.77 0.78 0.02
CA PRO A 50 -10.50 0.26 1.36
C PRO A 50 -11.02 -1.17 1.57
N CYS A 51 -11.93 -1.62 0.70
CA CYS A 51 -12.38 -3.00 0.59
C CYS A 51 -12.79 -3.26 -0.88
N GLY A 52 -12.85 -4.53 -1.27
CA GLY A 52 -13.38 -4.93 -2.58
C GLY A 52 -12.34 -5.41 -3.60
N VAL A 53 -11.40 -6.27 -3.18
CA VAL A 53 -10.56 -7.04 -4.13
C VAL A 53 -11.40 -7.86 -5.13
N MET A 54 -12.63 -8.18 -4.74
CA MET A 54 -13.65 -8.87 -5.52
C MET A 54 -14.85 -7.96 -5.85
N LYS A 55 -14.65 -6.64 -5.81
CA LYS A 55 -15.74 -5.70 -6.11
C LYS A 55 -16.25 -5.95 -7.54
N GLY A 56 -17.53 -6.28 -7.65
CA GLY A 56 -18.18 -6.59 -8.93
C GLY A 56 -18.05 -8.04 -9.38
N THR A 57 -17.45 -8.94 -8.60
CA THR A 57 -17.37 -10.38 -8.93
C THR A 57 -18.42 -11.23 -8.23
N GLY A 58 -19.24 -10.66 -7.34
CA GLY A 58 -20.32 -11.36 -6.62
C GLY A 58 -21.70 -10.96 -7.14
N GLU A 59 -22.62 -11.91 -7.15
CA GLU A 59 -24.04 -11.70 -7.46
C GLU A 59 -24.89 -11.97 -6.20
N ILE A 60 -25.92 -11.15 -5.97
CA ILE A 60 -26.87 -11.37 -4.88
C ILE A 60 -27.92 -12.35 -5.39
N LEU A 61 -27.85 -13.60 -4.93
CA LEU A 61 -28.78 -14.66 -5.35
C LEU A 61 -30.13 -14.63 -4.61
N GLY A 62 -30.21 -13.93 -3.47
CA GLY A 62 -31.41 -13.86 -2.64
C GLY A 62 -31.08 -13.42 -1.21
N ASP A 63 -32.11 -13.37 -0.38
CA ASP A 63 -32.00 -13.00 1.04
C ASP A 63 -32.36 -14.18 1.95
N ILE A 64 -31.81 -14.21 3.16
CA ILE A 64 -32.10 -15.23 4.17
C ILE A 64 -33.32 -14.78 4.97
N VAL A 65 -34.50 -15.25 4.57
CA VAL A 65 -35.79 -14.80 5.14
C VAL A 65 -36.18 -15.53 6.44
N ALA A 66 -35.67 -16.74 6.67
CA ALA A 66 -35.97 -17.54 7.85
C ALA A 66 -34.86 -18.57 8.12
N PRO A 67 -34.66 -18.99 9.38
CA PRO A 67 -33.81 -20.12 9.70
C PRO A 67 -34.40 -21.41 9.12
N VAL A 68 -33.53 -22.39 8.85
CA VAL A 68 -33.96 -23.75 8.54
C VAL A 68 -34.38 -24.43 9.85
N ASP A 69 -35.50 -25.16 9.85
CA ASP A 69 -36.03 -25.92 11.01
C ASP A 69 -35.20 -27.16 11.38
N GLU A 70 -33.95 -27.24 10.90
CA GLU A 70 -33.06 -28.35 11.18
C GLU A 70 -32.23 -28.08 12.45
N PRO A 71 -32.16 -29.03 13.39
CA PRO A 71 -31.33 -28.87 14.58
C PRO A 71 -29.84 -28.82 14.17
N TRP A 72 -29.18 -27.72 14.52
CA TRP A 72 -27.76 -27.53 14.23
C TRP A 72 -26.94 -28.48 15.10
N LYS A 73 -26.20 -29.40 14.48
CA LYS A 73 -25.29 -30.30 15.20
C LYS A 73 -24.00 -29.56 15.56
N VAL A 74 -24.04 -28.75 16.61
CA VAL A 74 -22.86 -28.09 17.16
C VAL A 74 -22.19 -29.03 18.17
N LEU A 75 -21.11 -29.67 17.70
CA LEU A 75 -20.06 -30.43 18.40
C LEU A 75 -20.49 -31.23 19.66
N GLU A 76 -20.55 -32.56 19.52
CA GLU A 76 -20.49 -33.54 20.62
C GLU A 76 -19.13 -33.51 21.34
#